data_AF-A0AAD9BLS2-F1
#
_entry.id   AF-A0AAD9BLS2-F1
#
_cell.length_a   1.000
_cell.length_b   1.000
_cell.length_c   1.000
_cell.angle_alpha   90.00
_cell.angle_beta   90.00
_cell.angle_gamma   90.00
#
_symmetry.space_group_name_H-M   'P 1'
#
loop_
_entity.id
_entity.type
_entity.pdbx_description
1 polymer ?
#
loop_
_entity_poly.entity_id
_entity_poly.type
_entity_poly.pdbx_seq_one_letter_code
_entity_poly.pdbx_strand_id
1 'polypeptide(L)'
;DSCSLNNPWATSGFIDLANLSRAIERHGKSKNHIDCAVKLKLFGRVRIDEALDLARTISTKKHNEQVKKNRDILRKLIIAALYLARQEQAFRGHNEAAGSSNRGNFVELVRAFAEFDTALAEHLVFS
;
A
#
# COMPACT_ATOMS: atom_id res chain seq x y z
N ASP A 1 13.59 -8.07 5.28
CA ASP A 1 14.85 -8.38 6.00
C ASP A 1 15.22 -9.84 5.87
N SER A 2 16.19 -10.13 5.01
CA SER A 2 16.97 -11.37 5.03
C SER A 2 18.29 -11.10 4.32
N CYS A 3 19.04 -10.13 4.86
CA CYS A 3 20.46 -9.98 4.52
C CYS A 3 21.18 -11.17 5.16
N SER A 4 21.40 -12.22 4.37
CA SER A 4 22.13 -13.41 4.77
C SER A 4 23.55 -13.02 5.16
N LEU A 5 23.83 -13.05 6.46
CA LEU A 5 25.10 -12.71 7.13
C LEU A 5 26.32 -13.57 6.70
N ASN A 6 26.17 -14.45 5.70
CA ASN A 6 27.25 -15.28 5.15
C ASN A 6 27.23 -15.19 3.61
N ASN A 7 27.84 -14.13 3.05
CA ASN A 7 28.07 -14.05 1.62
C ASN A 7 29.59 -14.05 1.32
N PRO A 8 30.12 -15.09 0.65
CA PRO A 8 31.55 -15.19 0.34
C PRO A 8 32.08 -14.04 -0.53
N TRP A 9 31.20 -13.32 -1.24
CA TRP A 9 31.57 -12.15 -2.04
C TRP A 9 31.87 -10.89 -1.22
N ALA A 10 31.47 -10.85 0.06
CA ALA A 10 31.56 -9.63 0.88
C ALA A 10 32.16 -9.86 2.28
N THR A 11 32.04 -11.06 2.86
CA THR A 11 32.33 -11.29 4.29
C THR A 11 33.25 -12.46 4.59
N SER A 12 33.14 -13.59 3.85
CA SER A 12 33.82 -14.84 4.22
C SER A 12 34.84 -15.37 3.21
N GLY A 13 34.95 -14.77 2.02
CA GLY A 13 35.89 -15.21 0.98
C GLY A 13 35.56 -16.57 0.35
N PHE A 14 36.41 -17.07 -0.55
CA PHE A 14 36.19 -18.30 -1.30
C PHE A 14 37.36 -19.28 -1.12
N ILE A 15 37.10 -20.44 -0.51
CA ILE A 15 38.12 -21.48 -0.24
C ILE A 15 38.13 -22.61 -1.28
N ASP A 16 37.00 -22.84 -1.96
CA ASP A 16 36.87 -23.87 -2.99
C ASP A 16 37.12 -23.28 -4.38
N LEU A 17 38.40 -23.16 -4.74
CA LEU A 17 38.81 -22.58 -6.02
C LEU A 17 38.38 -23.42 -7.22
N ALA A 18 38.21 -24.74 -7.05
CA ALA A 18 37.78 -25.63 -8.14
C ALA A 18 36.35 -25.28 -8.63
N ASN A 19 35.49 -24.79 -7.74
CA ASN A 19 34.12 -24.36 -8.06
C ASN A 19 33.95 -22.85 -8.26
N LEU A 20 35.04 -22.09 -8.22
CA LEU A 20 35.01 -20.63 -8.26
C LEU A 20 34.40 -20.09 -9.57
N SER A 21 34.74 -20.69 -10.72
CA SER A 21 34.23 -20.25 -12.03
C SER A 21 32.70 -20.28 -12.09
N ARG A 22 32.10 -21.39 -11.67
CA ARG A 22 30.65 -21.57 -11.58
C ARG A 22 30.02 -20.62 -10.57
N ALA A 23 30.71 -20.35 -9.46
CA ALA A 23 30.23 -19.42 -8.45
C ALA A 23 30.22 -17.96 -8.96
N ILE A 24 31.26 -17.53 -9.68
CA ILE A 24 31.34 -16.20 -10.32
C ILE A 24 30.21 -16.03 -11.32
N GLU A 25 29.98 -17.02 -12.19
CA GLU A 25 28.91 -16.94 -13.19
C GLU A 25 27.52 -16.80 -12.53
N ARG A 26 27.27 -17.58 -11.48
CA ARG A 26 26.03 -17.50 -10.70
C ARG A 26 25.88 -16.16 -9.99
N HIS A 27 26.95 -15.61 -9.42
CA HIS A 27 26.94 -14.30 -8.79
C HIS A 27 26.67 -13.19 -9.80
N GLY A 28 27.31 -13.23 -10.98
CA GLY A 28 27.09 -12.25 -12.05
C GLY A 28 25.64 -12.18 -12.52
N LYS A 29 24.91 -13.30 -12.49
CA LYS A 29 23.47 -13.37 -12.81
C LYS A 29 22.55 -13.12 -11.60
N SER A 30 23.12 -12.94 -10.40
CA SER A 30 22.32 -12.72 -9.20
C SER A 30 21.70 -11.32 -9.22
N LYS A 31 20.50 -11.20 -8.63
CA LYS A 31 19.81 -9.92 -8.47
C LYS A 31 20.69 -8.88 -7.77
N ASN A 32 21.42 -9.29 -6.73
CA ASN A 32 22.29 -8.38 -5.97
C ASN A 32 23.40 -7.79 -6.86
N HIS A 33 24.08 -8.61 -7.66
CA HIS A 33 25.11 -8.09 -8.58
C HIS A 33 24.52 -7.13 -9.60
N ILE A 34 23.39 -7.49 -10.21
CA ILE A 34 22.70 -6.64 -11.19
C ILE A 34 22.28 -5.32 -10.57
N ASP A 35 21.63 -5.33 -9.40
CA ASP A 35 21.19 -4.13 -8.69
C ASP A 35 22.39 -3.24 -8.31
N CYS A 36 23.50 -3.83 -7.84
CA CYS A 36 24.73 -3.10 -7.54
C CYS A 36 25.36 -2.49 -8.81
N ALA A 37 25.42 -3.24 -9.91
CA ALA A 37 25.98 -2.77 -11.18
C ALA A 37 25.14 -1.63 -11.77
N VAL A 38 23.80 -1.72 -11.67
CA VAL A 38 22.88 -0.64 -12.05
C VAL A 38 23.09 0.58 -11.16
N LYS A 39 23.13 0.43 -9.84
CA LYS A 39 23.41 1.54 -8.90
C LYS A 39 24.72 2.23 -9.22
N LEU A 40 25.79 1.48 -9.48
CA LEU A 40 27.09 2.03 -9.86
C LEU A 40 27.02 2.80 -11.19
N LYS A 41 26.33 2.27 -12.20
CA LYS A 41 26.15 2.96 -13.49
C LYS A 41 25.32 4.23 -13.39
N LEU A 42 24.41 4.32 -12.41
CA LEU A 42 23.58 5.49 -12.15
C LEU A 42 24.23 6.48 -11.18
N PHE A 43 25.27 6.06 -10.45
CA PHE A 43 25.99 6.89 -9.49
C PHE A 43 26.59 8.12 -10.19
N GLY A 44 26.20 9.31 -9.73
CA GLY A 44 26.62 10.59 -10.32
C GLY A 44 25.88 11.02 -11.59
N ARG A 45 24.98 10.18 -12.14
CA ARG A 45 24.15 10.55 -13.30
C ARG A 45 22.84 11.21 -12.92
N VAL A 46 22.24 10.80 -11.80
CA VAL A 46 21.05 11.42 -11.24
C VAL A 46 21.50 12.30 -10.07
N ARG A 47 21.19 13.60 -10.13
CA ARG A 47 21.46 14.47 -8.98
C ARG A 47 20.59 14.01 -7.82
N ILE A 48 21.20 13.85 -6.64
CA ILE A 48 20.49 13.39 -5.43
C ILE A 48 19.28 14.29 -5.16
N ASP A 49 19.43 15.60 -5.40
CA ASP A 49 18.37 16.60 -5.27
C ASP A 49 17.15 16.28 -6.15
N GLU A 50 17.37 15.93 -7.42
CA GLU A 50 16.30 15.58 -8.38
C GLU A 50 15.57 14.29 -7.98
N ALA A 51 16.31 13.29 -7.51
CA ALA A 51 15.73 12.04 -7.02
C ALA A 51 14.87 12.27 -5.76
N LEU A 52 15.34 13.13 -4.85
CA LEU A 52 14.60 13.52 -3.64
C LEU A 52 13.36 14.36 -3.97
N ASP A 53 13.47 15.28 -4.93
CA ASP A 53 12.34 16.09 -5.41
C ASP A 53 11.26 15.22 -6.06
N LEU A 54 11.66 14.25 -6.89
CA LEU A 54 10.73 13.29 -7.50
C LEU A 54 10.05 12.43 -6.44
N ALA A 55 10.81 11.89 -5.49
CA ALA A 55 10.26 11.09 -4.38
C ALA A 55 9.27 11.91 -3.55
N ARG A 56 9.60 13.17 -3.23
CA ARG A 56 8.70 14.09 -2.52
C ARG A 56 7.43 14.34 -3.32
N THR A 57 7.54 14.60 -4.62
CA THR A 57 6.40 14.86 -5.51
C THR A 57 5.46 13.66 -5.57
N ILE A 58 6.01 12.45 -5.71
CA ILE A 58 5.24 11.20 -5.70
C ILE A 58 4.52 11.01 -4.36
N SER A 59 5.24 11.23 -3.25
CA SER A 59 4.67 11.11 -1.90
C SER A 59 3.52 12.09 -1.68
N THR A 60 3.70 13.36 -2.04
CA THR A 60 2.68 14.39 -1.94
C THR A 60 1.46 14.07 -2.80
N LYS A 61 1.69 13.59 -4.04
CA LYS A 61 0.59 13.19 -4.93
C LYS A 61 -0.23 12.05 -4.33
N LYS A 62 0.43 10.98 -3.86
CA LYS A 62 -0.23 9.84 -3.21
C LYS A 62 -1.00 10.26 -1.96
N HIS A 63 -0.42 11.14 -1.14
CA HIS A 63 -1.09 11.68 0.04
C HIS A 63 -2.36 12.46 -0.34
N ASN A 64 -2.27 13.35 -1.34
CA ASN A 64 -3.41 14.14 -1.79
C ASN A 64 -4.52 13.27 -2.40
N GLU A 65 -4.17 12.22 -3.14
CA GLU A 65 -5.13 11.23 -3.66
C GLU A 65 -5.87 10.51 -2.51
N GLN A 66 -5.14 10.11 -1.46
CA GLN A 66 -5.75 9.51 -0.27
C GLN A 66 -6.68 10.49 0.46
N VAL A 67 -6.24 11.75 0.64
CA VAL A 67 -7.06 12.80 1.27
C VAL A 67 -8.34 13.02 0.46
N LYS A 68 -8.25 13.04 -0.87
CA LYS A 68 -9.41 13.17 -1.75
C LYS A 68 -10.38 12.00 -1.57
N LYS A 69 -9.88 10.76 -1.58
CA LYS A 69 -10.69 9.54 -1.34
C LYS A 69 -11.40 9.61 0.02
N ASN A 70 -10.67 9.97 1.08
CA ASN A 70 -11.22 10.07 2.43
C ASN A 70 -12.32 11.14 2.54
N ARG A 71 -12.11 12.32 1.92
CA ARG A 71 -13.11 13.40 1.93
C ARG A 71 -14.40 12.99 1.21
N ASP A 72 -14.27 12.26 0.12
CA ASP A 72 -15.40 11.77 -0.66
C ASP A 72 -16.22 10.71 0.10
N ILE A 73 -15.55 9.73 0.73
CA ILE A 73 -16.19 8.77 1.63
C ILE A 73 -16.90 9.49 2.79
N LEU A 74 -16.22 10.41 3.46
CA LEU A 74 -16.79 11.16 4.58
C LEU A 74 -18.05 11.93 4.16
N ARG A 75 -18.03 12.56 2.97
CA ARG A 75 -19.20 13.24 2.42
C ARG A 75 -20.39 12.29 2.27
N LYS A 76 -20.18 11.07 1.80
CA LYS A 76 -21.24 10.06 1.62
C LYS A 76 -21.82 9.59 2.96
N LEU A 77 -20.97 9.38 3.96
CA LEU A 77 -21.39 9.05 5.33
C LEU A 77 -22.22 10.19 5.94
N ILE A 78 -21.82 11.45 5.74
CA ILE A 78 -22.59 12.62 6.17
C ILE A 78 -23.95 12.68 5.48
N ILE A 79 -24.01 12.41 4.18
CA ILE A 79 -25.28 12.38 3.44
C ILE A 79 -26.21 11.29 3.99
N ALA A 80 -25.70 10.08 4.25
CA ALA A 80 -26.48 9.01 4.87
C ALA A 80 -27.02 9.43 6.25
N ALA A 81 -26.18 10.04 7.09
CA ALA A 81 -26.59 10.55 8.39
C ALA A 81 -27.66 11.63 8.29
N LEU A 82 -27.49 12.60 7.38
CA LEU A 82 -28.46 13.68 7.15
C LEU A 82 -29.79 13.14 6.61
N TYR A 83 -29.75 12.14 5.73
CA TYR A 83 -30.96 11.50 5.23
C TYR A 83 -31.77 10.89 6.37
N LEU A 84 -31.13 10.10 7.24
CA LEU A 84 -31.81 9.46 8.38
C LEU A 84 -32.36 10.50 9.37
N ALA A 85 -31.58 11.54 9.68
CA ALA A 85 -32.04 12.63 10.54
C ALA A 85 -33.29 13.33 9.98
N ARG A 86 -33.30 13.64 8.68
CA ARG A 86 -34.43 14.30 8.02
C ARG A 86 -35.68 13.43 7.94
N GLN A 87 -35.52 12.11 7.88
CA GLN A 87 -36.63 11.16 7.86
C GLN A 87 -37.03 10.69 9.27
N GLU A 88 -36.44 11.29 10.31
CA GLU A 88 -36.63 10.92 11.72
C GLU A 88 -36.43 9.42 11.97
N GLN A 89 -35.54 8.80 11.19
CA GLN A 89 -35.24 7.38 11.30
C GLN A 89 -34.17 7.15 12.36
N ALA A 90 -34.34 6.08 13.15
CA ALA A 90 -33.31 5.62 14.06
C ALA A 90 -32.04 5.28 13.27
N PHE A 91 -30.89 5.76 13.74
CA PHE A 91 -29.61 5.49 13.08
C PHE A 91 -29.15 4.05 13.31
N ARG A 92 -29.38 3.56 14.53
CA ARG A 92 -28.88 2.29 15.04
C ARG A 92 -30.01 1.30 15.26
N GLY A 93 -29.70 0.02 15.11
CA GLY A 93 -30.57 -1.08 15.50
C GLY A 93 -30.27 -1.52 16.94
N HIS A 94 -31.06 -2.48 17.44
CA HIS A 94 -30.79 -3.09 18.75
C HIS A 94 -29.50 -3.95 18.73
N ASN A 95 -29.15 -4.51 17.56
CA ASN A 95 -27.96 -5.31 17.36
C ASN A 95 -27.36 -5.06 15.97
N GLU A 96 -26.17 -4.47 15.89
CA GLU A 96 -25.47 -4.17 14.63
C GLU A 96 -24.53 -5.30 14.16
N ALA A 97 -24.49 -6.42 14.88
CA ALA A 97 -23.63 -7.57 14.58
C ALA A 97 -23.92 -8.18 13.20
N ALA A 98 -22.94 -8.87 12.64
CA ALA A 98 -23.00 -9.28 11.25
C ALA A 98 -24.16 -10.22 10.88
N GLY A 99 -24.56 -11.07 11.84
CA GLY A 99 -25.68 -11.99 11.70
C GLY A 99 -27.03 -11.46 12.19
N SER A 100 -27.13 -10.17 12.57
CA SER A 100 -28.40 -9.57 12.95
C SER A 100 -29.30 -9.37 11.74
N SER A 101 -30.60 -9.62 11.90
CA SER A 101 -31.62 -9.34 10.87
C SER A 101 -31.89 -7.85 10.70
N ASN A 102 -31.59 -7.04 11.72
CA ASN A 102 -31.70 -5.59 11.67
C ASN A 102 -30.44 -4.96 12.28
N ARG A 103 -29.50 -4.61 11.40
CA ARG A 103 -28.20 -4.02 11.78
C ARG A 103 -28.24 -2.52 11.99
N GLY A 104 -29.41 -1.91 11.90
CA GLY A 104 -29.59 -0.46 11.97
C GLY A 104 -29.54 0.21 10.60
N ASN A 105 -30.34 1.27 10.48
CA ASN A 105 -30.56 1.94 9.20
C ASN A 105 -29.30 2.58 8.63
N PHE A 106 -28.40 3.10 9.47
CA PHE A 106 -27.15 3.70 8.99
C PHE A 106 -26.23 2.67 8.33
N VAL A 107 -26.04 1.52 8.97
CA VAL A 107 -25.17 0.44 8.45
C VAL A 107 -25.72 -0.07 7.13
N GLU A 108 -27.02 -0.37 7.07
CA GLU A 108 -27.65 -0.88 5.85
C GLU A 108 -27.70 0.15 4.72
N LEU A 109 -27.93 1.44 5.02
CA LEU A 109 -27.90 2.50 4.02
C LEU A 109 -26.50 2.71 3.42
N VAL A 110 -25.45 2.71 4.26
CA VAL A 110 -24.06 2.85 3.79
C VAL A 110 -23.65 1.65 2.94
N ARG A 111 -24.15 0.45 3.25
CA ARG A 111 -23.94 -0.75 2.42
C ARG A 111 -24.65 -0.67 1.08
N ALA A 112 -25.89 -0.19 1.07
CA ALA A 112 -26.61 0.06 -0.18
C ALA A 112 -25.89 1.08 -1.05
N PHE A 113 -25.29 2.13 -0.46
CA PHE A 113 -24.45 3.07 -1.21
C PHE A 113 -23.18 2.40 -1.78
N ALA A 114 -22.59 1.46 -1.05
CA ALA A 114 -21.40 0.75 -1.49
C ALA A 114 -21.63 -0.15 -2.71
N GLU A 115 -22.86 -0.62 -2.97
CA GLU A 115 -23.20 -1.38 -4.18
C GLU A 115 -22.94 -0.59 -5.48
N PHE A 116 -23.03 0.74 -5.42
CA PHE A 116 -22.83 1.63 -6.56
C PHE A 116 -21.53 2.44 -6.49
N ASP A 117 -20.71 2.21 -5.46
CA ASP A 117 -19.52 2.99 -5.17
C ASP A 117 -18.37 2.11 -4.73
N THR A 118 -17.49 1.82 -5.68
CA THR A 118 -16.32 0.97 -5.47
C THR A 118 -15.39 1.51 -4.39
N ALA A 119 -15.22 2.83 -4.30
CA ALA A 119 -14.33 3.44 -3.31
C ALA A 119 -14.88 3.28 -1.89
N LEU A 120 -16.20 3.38 -1.72
CA LEU A 120 -16.87 3.11 -0.45
C LEU A 120 -16.89 1.61 -0.13
N ALA A 121 -17.14 0.74 -1.10
CA ALA A 121 -17.09 -0.70 -0.93
C ALA A 121 -15.70 -1.17 -0.45
N GLU A 122 -14.64 -0.71 -1.11
CA GLU A 122 -13.26 -0.97 -0.67
C GLU A 122 -13.03 -0.47 0.75
N HIS A 123 -13.52 0.73 1.09
CA HIS A 123 -13.38 1.24 2.44
C HIS A 123 -14.02 0.29 3.46
N LEU A 124 -15.25 -0.19 3.23
CA LEU A 124 -15.97 -1.06 4.15
C LEU A 124 -15.35 -2.46 4.31
N VAL A 125 -14.60 -2.95 3.33
CA VAL A 125 -13.91 -4.25 3.40
C VAL A 125 -12.60 -4.17 4.18
N PHE A 126 -11.90 -3.03 4.07
CA PHE A 126 -10.58 -2.83 4.67
C PHE A 126 -10.57 -1.89 5.89
N SER A 127 -11.75 -1.48 6.39
CA SER A 127 -11.90 -0.65 7.61
C SER A 127 -12.22 -1.46 8.86
#